data_AF-A0A850HUY6-F1
#
_entry.id   AF-A0A850HUY6-F1
#
_cell.length_a   1.000
_cell.length_b   1.000
_cell.length_c   1.000
_cell.angle_alpha   90.00
_cell.angle_beta   90.00
_cell.angle_gamma   90.00
#
_symmetry.space_group_name_H-M   'P 1'
#
loop_
_entity.id
_entity.type
_entity.pdbx_description
1 polymer ?
#
loop_
_entity_poly.entity_id
_entity_poly.type
_entity_poly.pdbx_seq_one_letter_code
_entity_poly.pdbx_strand_id
1 'polypeptide(L)' 'MTVTRIVENNQTKWRNHADAEAVAKANRDGDPEWTYVAQQASDGWWYVAVFDEDGEGVGVM' A
#
# COMPACT_ATOMS: atom_id res chain seq x y z
N MET A 1 -9.57 -15.18 9.91
CA MET A 1 -8.66 -14.38 10.74
C MET A 1 -8.69 -12.99 10.12
N THR A 2 -9.36 -12.04 10.77
CA THR A 2 -9.77 -10.78 10.14
C THR A 2 -8.58 -9.83 10.10
N VAL A 3 -8.14 -9.45 8.89
CA VAL A 3 -7.13 -8.39 8.69
C VAL A 3 -7.81 -7.06 9.04
N THR A 4 -7.93 -6.77 10.33
CA THR A 4 -8.50 -5.54 10.87
C THR A 4 -7.39 -4.73 11.52
N ARG A 5 -6.50 -4.09 10.75
CA ARG A 5 -5.65 -3.04 11.33
C ARG A 5 -4.89 -2.11 10.37
N ILE A 6 -5.47 -1.66 9.26
CA ILE A 6 -4.88 -0.51 8.55
C ILE A 6 -5.91 0.50 8.02
N VAL A 7 -7.20 0.15 7.93
CA VAL A 7 -8.24 1.04 7.38
C VAL A 7 -9.00 1.84 8.44
N GLU A 8 -8.34 2.28 9.53
CA GLU A 8 -8.98 3.26 10.43
C GLU A 8 -8.85 4.69 9.93
N ASN A 9 -7.92 4.95 9.00
CA ASN A 9 -7.98 6.11 8.15
C ASN A 9 -8.33 5.62 6.74
N ASN A 10 -9.48 5.99 6.19
CA ASN A 10 -9.75 5.98 4.74
C ASN A 10 -8.77 6.88 3.95
N GLN A 11 -7.54 7.07 4.43
CA GLN A 11 -6.48 7.77 3.76
C GLN A 11 -5.87 6.82 2.76
N THR A 12 -6.13 7.13 1.49
CA THR A 12 -5.46 6.51 0.36
C THR A 12 -4.14 7.19 -0.03
N LYS A 13 -3.66 8.10 0.83
CA LYS A 13 -2.48 8.91 0.56
C LYS A 13 -1.78 9.36 1.83
N TRP A 14 -0.45 9.39 1.79
CA TRP A 14 0.42 9.72 2.90
C TRP A 14 1.35 10.88 2.54
N ARG A 15 1.72 11.69 3.54
CA ARG A 15 2.67 12.79 3.33
C ARG A 15 4.11 12.31 3.21
N ASN A 16 4.43 11.21 3.89
CA ASN A 16 5.80 10.72 4.01
C ASN A 16 5.89 9.29 3.49
N HIS A 17 7.05 8.95 2.91
CA HIS A 17 7.35 7.60 2.44
C HIS A 17 7.22 6.55 3.55
N ALA A 18 7.72 6.85 4.75
CA ALA A 18 7.73 5.91 5.87
C ALA A 18 6.33 5.43 6.28
N ASP A 19 5.32 6.30 6.19
CA ASP A 19 3.94 5.95 6.54
C ASP A 19 3.34 5.03 5.48
N ALA A 20 3.53 5.34 4.18
CA ALA A 20 3.09 4.48 3.09
C ALA A 20 3.84 3.13 3.09
N GLU A 21 5.14 3.12 3.41
CA GLU A 21 5.94 1.89 3.48
C GLU A 21 5.50 1.00 4.63
N ALA A 22 5.16 1.57 5.80
CA ALA A 22 4.62 0.81 6.91
C ALA A 22 3.29 0.11 6.54
N VAL A 23 2.43 0.81 5.79
CA VAL A 23 1.16 0.27 5.27
C VAL A 23 1.44 -0.82 4.23
N ALA A 24 2.32 -0.57 3.26
CA ALA A 24 2.68 -1.56 2.25
C ALA A 24 3.24 -2.83 2.89
N LYS A 25 4.13 -2.69 3.88
CA LYS A 25 4.69 -3.83 4.62
C LYS A 25 3.61 -4.61 5.36
N ALA A 26 2.73 -3.92 6.09
CA ALA A 26 1.68 -4.59 6.86
C ALA A 26 0.65 -5.28 5.97
N ASN A 27 0.36 -4.77 4.77
CA ASN A 27 -0.46 -5.47 3.78
C ASN A 27 0.28 -6.69 3.20
N ARG A 28 1.56 -6.56 2.86
CA ARG A 28 2.37 -7.70 2.37
C ARG A 28 2.46 -8.84 3.38
N ASP A 29 2.54 -8.53 4.67
CA ASP A 29 2.52 -9.54 5.74
C ASP A 29 1.14 -10.22 5.88
N GLY A 30 0.05 -9.56 5.49
CA GLY A 30 -1.31 -10.09 5.52
C GLY A 30 -1.72 -10.85 4.25
N ASP A 31 -1.18 -10.45 3.10
CA ASP A 31 -1.57 -10.90 1.75
C ASP A 31 -0.29 -11.12 0.89
N PRO A 32 0.45 -12.22 1.11
CA PRO A 32 1.75 -12.46 0.47
C PRO A 32 1.68 -12.76 -1.03
N GLU A 33 0.49 -13.01 -1.57
CA GLU A 33 0.24 -13.21 -3.02
C GLU A 33 0.34 -11.90 -3.80
N TRP A 34 0.22 -10.76 -3.12
CA TRP A 34 0.26 -9.44 -3.72
C TRP A 34 1.52 -8.69 -3.31
N THR A 35 2.05 -7.89 -4.23
CA THR A 35 3.18 -7.00 -3.95
C THR A 35 2.67 -5.61 -3.68
N TYR A 36 2.96 -5.10 -2.48
CA TYR A 36 2.61 -3.74 -2.06
C TYR A 36 3.87 -2.86 -2.01
N VAL A 37 3.84 -1.72 -2.69
CA VAL A 37 4.99 -0.80 -2.78
C VAL A 37 4.56 0.63 -2.50
N ALA A 38 5.31 1.33 -1.66
CA ALA A 38 5.13 2.76 -1.47
C ALA A 38 5.69 3.53 -2.67
N GLN A 39 4.87 4.36 -3.31
CA GLN A 39 5.26 5.15 -4.48
C GLN A 39 4.79 6.60 -4.34
N GLN A 40 5.66 7.55 -4.68
CA GLN A 40 5.29 8.95 -4.73
C GLN A 40 4.63 9.28 -6.07
N ALA A 41 3.44 9.88 -6.04
CA ALA A 41 2.78 10.39 -7.23
C ALA A 41 3.22 11.83 -7.56
N SER A 42 2.87 12.29 -8.75
CA SER A 42 3.25 13.63 -9.24
C SER A 42 2.64 14.80 -8.45
N ASP A 43 1.66 14.52 -7.60
CA ASP A 43 1.04 15.49 -6.70
C ASP A 43 1.80 15.66 -5.37
N GLY A 44 2.92 14.94 -5.20
CA GLY A 44 3.80 15.00 -4.04
C GLY A 44 3.38 14.08 -2.89
N TRP A 45 2.28 13.36 -3.01
CA TRP A 45 1.80 12.41 -2.01
C TRP A 45 2.34 11.01 -2.28
N TRP A 46 2.44 10.22 -1.21
CA TRP A 46 2.79 8.81 -1.27
C TRP A 46 1.53 7.95 -1.25
N TYR A 47 1.55 6.87 -2.03
CA TYR A 47 0.48 5.89 -2.21
C TYR A 47 1.05 4.49 -2.06
N VAL A 48 0.19 3.50 -1.85
CA VAL A 48 0.61 2.09 -1.88
C VAL A 48 0.12 1.47 -3.19
N ALA A 49 1.02 1.29 -4.13
CA ALA A 49 0.74 0.57 -5.37
C ALA A 49 0.65 -0.94 -5.08
N VAL A 50 -0.33 -1.59 -5.69
CA VAL A 50 -0.58 -3.02 -5.57
C VAL A 50 -0.30 -3.66 -6.92
N PHE A 51 0.56 -4.68 -6.90
CA PHE A 51 0.92 -5.48 -8.06
C PHE A 51 0.53 -6.93 -7.84
N ASP A 52 0.10 -7.60 -8.89
CA ASP A 52 -0.11 -9.05 -8.90
C ASP A 52 1.22 -9.82 -8.92
N GLU A 53 1.11 -11.15 -8.97
CA GLU A 53 2.25 -12.08 -9.03
C GLU A 53 3.10 -11.93 -10.31
N ASP A 54 2.50 -11.43 -11.40
CA ASP A 54 3.17 -11.15 -12.68
C ASP A 54 3.83 -9.76 -12.72
N GLY A 55 3.63 -8.96 -11.66
CA GLY A 55 4.12 -7.59 -11.55
C GLY A 55 3.27 -6.57 -12.30
N GLU A 56 2.06 -6.92 -12.73
CA GLU A 56 1.11 -5.97 -13.29
C GLU A 56 0.46 -5.13 -12.18
N GLY A 57 0.42 -3.82 -12.39
CA GLY A 57 -0.20 -2.89 -11.45
C GLY A 57 -1.71 -3.01 -11.48
N VAL A 58 -2.29 -3.61 -10.45
CA VAL A 58 -3.75 -3.86 -10.36
C VAL A 58 -4.51 -2.75 -9.65
N GLY A 59 -3.81 -1.88 -8.91
CA GLY A 59 -4.45 -0.76 -8.23
C GLY A 59 -3.54 0.07 -7.35
N VAL A 60 -4.15 1.05 -6.68
CA VAL A 60 -3.52 1.88 -5.66
C VAL A 60 -4.41 1.94 -4.43
N MET A 61 -3.77 1.85 -3.27
CA MET A 61 -4.33 2.07 -1.95
C MET A 61 -3.89 3.41 -1.42
#